data_AF-A0A2J6WT00-F1
#
_entry.id   AF-A0A2J6WT00-F1
#
_cell.length_a   1.000
_cell.length_b   1.000
_cell.length_c   1.000
_cell.angle_alpha   90.00
_cell.angle_beta   90.00
_cell.angle_gamma   90.00
#
_symmetry.space_group_name_H-M   'P 1'
#
loop_
_entity.id
_entity.type
_entity.pdbx_description
1 polymer ?
#
loop_
_entity_poly.entity_id
_entity_poly.type
_entity_poly.pdbx_seq_one_letter_code
_entity_poly.pdbx_strand_id
1 'polypeptide(L)'
;MKWRMWREFIIYISFIIMVVGFIMLVISTLSIFSSSPPSYVKEFHSFTGDWIYWIFVLSIASFLIGLYYFYDTIKKLRKFKEYINSDSKSKFLKNLKELEIISYKLGPKHEEMLEEKKREWKVH
;
A
#
# COMPACT_ATOMS: atom_id res chain seq x y z
N MET A 1 -4.24 -23.04 -5.45
CA MET A 1 -5.09 -21.92 -5.93
C MET A 1 -5.38 -20.86 -4.87
N LYS A 2 -5.70 -21.21 -3.62
CA LYS A 2 -6.06 -20.23 -2.55
C LYS A 2 -4.97 -19.17 -2.23
N TRP A 3 -3.69 -19.54 -2.13
CA TRP A 3 -2.63 -18.61 -1.72
C TRP A 3 -2.28 -17.51 -2.72
N ARG A 4 -2.53 -17.72 -4.02
CA ARG A 4 -2.15 -16.76 -5.07
C ARG A 4 -3.04 -15.50 -5.06
N MET A 5 -4.33 -15.66 -4.73
CA MET A 5 -5.28 -14.55 -4.64
C MET A 5 -5.06 -13.68 -3.40
N TRP A 6 -4.67 -14.26 -2.26
CA TRP A 6 -4.40 -13.49 -1.03
C TRP A 6 -3.27 -12.46 -1.18
N ARG A 7 -2.30 -12.73 -2.07
CA ARG A 7 -1.19 -11.79 -2.35
C ARG A 7 -1.67 -10.51 -3.03
N GLU A 8 -2.68 -10.58 -3.89
CA GLU A 8 -3.27 -9.38 -4.51
C GLU A 8 -3.94 -8.51 -3.44
N PHE A 9 -4.68 -9.16 -2.54
CA PHE A 9 -5.42 -8.46 -1.48
C PHE A 9 -4.52 -7.83 -0.42
N ILE A 10 -3.32 -8.34 -0.16
CA ILE A 10 -2.41 -7.76 0.85
C ILE A 10 -2.12 -6.27 0.57
N ILE A 11 -1.94 -5.89 -0.70
CA ILE A 11 -1.71 -4.48 -1.06
C ILE A 11 -2.97 -3.64 -0.78
N TYR A 12 -4.14 -4.13 -1.19
CA TYR A 12 -5.42 -3.45 -0.93
C TYR A 12 -5.72 -3.35 0.57
N ILE A 13 -5.44 -4.39 1.34
CA ILE A 13 -5.60 -4.42 2.81
C ILE A 13 -4.67 -3.40 3.46
N SER A 14 -3.41 -3.34 3.02
CA SER A 14 -2.43 -2.37 3.55
C SER A 14 -2.88 -0.92 3.24
N PHE A 15 -3.43 -0.70 2.06
CA PHE A 15 -3.99 0.60 1.68
C PHE A 15 -5.24 0.96 2.51
N ILE A 16 -6.14 0.01 2.74
CA ILE A 16 -7.32 0.21 3.59
C ILE A 16 -6.89 0.55 5.02
N ILE A 17 -5.94 -0.19 5.59
CA ILE A 17 -5.39 0.08 6.93
C ILE A 17 -4.79 1.48 7.01
N MET A 18 -4.08 1.92 5.97
CA MET A 18 -3.54 3.28 5.90
C MET A 18 -4.65 4.33 5.91
N VAL A 19 -5.69 4.16 5.09
CA VAL A 19 -6.82 5.11 4.99
C VAL A 19 -7.61 5.15 6.30
N VAL A 20 -7.88 4.00 6.90
CA VAL A 20 -8.57 3.90 8.19
C VAL A 20 -7.75 4.55 9.30
N GLY A 21 -6.44 4.28 9.35
CA GLY A 21 -5.52 4.91 10.29
C GLY A 21 -5.47 6.42 10.13
N PHE A 22 -5.49 6.92 8.89
CA PHE A 22 -5.54 8.35 8.61
C PHE A 22 -6.85 9.00 9.09
N ILE A 23 -8.00 8.36 8.83
CA ILE A 23 -9.30 8.87 9.29
C ILE A 23 -9.34 8.92 10.83
N MET A 24 -8.91 7.85 11.49
CA MET A 24 -8.85 7.83 12.96
C MET A 24 -7.88 8.89 13.50
N LEU A 25 -6.76 9.15 12.82
CA LEU A 25 -5.83 10.20 13.20
C LEU A 25 -6.50 11.57 13.13
N VAL A 26 -7.23 11.86 12.04
CA VAL A 26 -7.95 13.14 11.87
C VAL A 26 -9.01 13.30 12.96
N ILE A 27 -9.84 12.27 13.20
CA ILE A 27 -10.89 12.31 14.22
C ILE A 27 -10.29 12.56 15.61
N SER A 28 -9.24 11.83 15.96
CA SER A 28 -8.59 11.95 17.27
C SER A 28 -7.90 13.30 17.44
N THR A 29 -7.28 13.82 16.38
CA THR A 29 -6.67 15.17 16.38
C THR A 29 -7.73 16.25 16.58
N LEU A 30 -8.84 16.19 15.85
CA LEU A 30 -9.94 17.13 16.01
C LEU A 30 -10.56 17.03 17.41
N SER A 31 -10.61 15.84 17.99
CA SER A 31 -11.14 15.63 19.32
C SER A 31 -10.27 16.23 20.43
N ILE A 32 -8.94 16.14 20.31
CA ILE A 32 -7.98 16.60 21.33
C ILE A 32 -7.68 18.10 21.20
N PHE A 33 -7.51 18.59 19.96
CA PHE A 33 -6.96 19.93 19.71
C PHE A 33 -8.00 20.97 19.25
N SER A 34 -9.23 20.57 18.88
CA SER A 34 -10.25 21.52 18.46
C SER A 34 -11.08 22.02 19.63
N SER A 35 -11.25 23.34 19.73
CA SER A 35 -12.15 23.96 20.72
C SER A 35 -13.64 23.75 20.38
N SER A 36 -13.96 23.55 19.10
CA SER A 36 -15.32 23.35 18.60
C SER A 36 -15.37 22.21 17.57
N PRO A 37 -15.18 20.95 18.00
CA PRO A 37 -15.22 19.82 17.09
C PRO A 37 -16.65 19.59 16.54
N PRO A 38 -16.80 19.04 15.32
CA PRO A 38 -18.08 18.65 14.77
C PRO A 38 -18.85 17.66 15.67
N SER A 39 -20.18 17.63 15.57
CA SER A 39 -21.04 16.80 16.43
C SER A 39 -20.64 15.33 16.46
N TYR A 40 -20.31 14.74 15.30
CA TYR A 40 -19.87 13.34 15.21
C TYR A 40 -18.56 13.07 15.96
N VAL A 41 -17.64 14.04 16.03
CA VAL A 41 -16.39 13.91 16.81
C VAL A 41 -16.68 14.03 18.31
N LYS A 42 -17.62 14.89 18.70
CA LYS A 42 -18.06 15.03 20.09
C LYS A 42 -18.73 13.76 20.61
N GLU A 43 -19.60 13.15 19.80
CA GLU A 43 -20.23 11.86 20.12
C GLU A 43 -19.19 10.73 20.22
N PHE A 44 -18.20 10.72 19.33
CA PHE A 44 -17.11 9.75 19.42
C PHE A 44 -16.27 9.95 20.69
N HIS A 45 -15.96 11.19 21.06
CA HIS A 45 -15.24 11.51 22.29
C HIS A 45 -16.04 11.14 23.55
N SER A 46 -17.36 11.40 23.58
CA SER A 46 -18.17 11.03 24.74
C SER A 46 -18.27 9.52 24.93
N PHE A 47 -18.21 8.74 23.84
CA PHE A 47 -18.16 7.27 23.89
C PHE A 47 -16.80 6.74 24.34
N THR A 48 -15.71 7.33 23.85
CA THR A 48 -14.34 6.83 24.11
C THR A 48 -13.69 7.40 25.37
N GLY A 49 -14.05 8.61 25.77
CA GLY A 49 -13.45 9.33 26.89
C GLY A 49 -11.93 9.46 26.74
N ASP A 50 -11.20 9.23 27.84
CA ASP A 50 -9.74 9.34 27.89
C ASP A 50 -8.99 8.33 26.99
N TRP A 51 -9.68 7.29 26.49
CA TRP A 51 -9.07 6.39 25.50
C TRP A 51 -8.73 7.09 24.18
N ILE A 52 -9.27 8.28 23.92
CA ILE A 52 -8.97 9.05 22.72
C ILE A 52 -7.47 9.35 22.54
N TYR A 53 -6.72 9.52 23.64
CA TYR A 53 -5.27 9.74 23.58
C TYR A 53 -4.52 8.49 23.09
N TRP A 54 -4.95 7.30 23.52
CA TRP A 54 -4.39 6.03 23.03
C TRP A 54 -4.77 5.78 21.58
N ILE A 55 -6.01 6.08 21.19
CA ILE A 55 -6.47 6.00 19.80
C ILE A 55 -5.62 6.93 18.94
N PHE A 56 -5.34 8.16 19.38
CA PHE A 56 -4.48 9.09 18.64
C PHE A 56 -3.08 8.51 18.39
N VAL A 57 -2.42 7.97 19.42
CA VAL A 57 -1.09 7.35 19.28
C VAL A 57 -1.13 6.15 18.34
N LEU A 58 -2.13 5.28 18.48
CA LEU A 58 -2.30 4.11 17.63
C LEU A 58 -2.57 4.48 16.16
N SER A 59 -3.31 5.57 15.96
CA SER A 59 -3.62 6.11 14.62
C SER A 59 -2.37 6.61 13.93
N ILE A 60 -1.48 7.31 14.66
CA ILE A 60 -0.17 7.74 14.14
C ILE A 60 0.67 6.53 13.72
N ALA A 61 0.81 5.54 14.60
CA ALA A 61 1.58 4.34 14.29
C ALA A 61 1.03 3.61 13.05
N SER A 62 -0.28 3.40 13.00
CA SER A 62 -0.94 2.73 11.87
C SER A 62 -0.81 3.52 10.57
N PHE A 63 -0.94 4.85 10.64
CA PHE A 63 -0.78 5.72 9.49
C PHE A 63 0.66 5.70 8.95
N LEU A 64 1.66 5.78 9.82
CA LEU A 64 3.07 5.72 9.43
C LEU A 64 3.44 4.38 8.80
N ILE A 65 2.97 3.27 9.38
CA ILE A 65 3.16 1.93 8.82
C ILE A 65 2.50 1.85 7.44
N GLY A 66 1.24 2.29 7.33
CA GLY A 66 0.52 2.34 6.07
C GLY A 66 1.24 3.17 5.00
N LEU A 67 1.72 4.36 5.37
CA LEU A 67 2.47 5.27 4.49
C LEU A 67 3.77 4.65 3.99
N TYR A 68 4.51 3.96 4.88
CA TYR A 68 5.73 3.25 4.52
C TYR A 68 5.47 2.16 3.47
N TYR A 69 4.49 1.28 3.71
CA TYR A 69 4.13 0.22 2.77
C TYR A 69 3.57 0.76 1.45
N PHE A 70 2.80 1.83 1.50
CA PHE A 70 2.27 2.49 0.32
C PHE A 70 3.39 3.09 -0.55
N TYR A 71 4.34 3.80 0.07
CA TYR A 71 5.50 4.36 -0.63
C TYR A 71 6.37 3.27 -1.27
N ASP A 72 6.65 2.19 -0.53
CA ASP A 72 7.39 1.03 -1.03
C ASP A 72 6.68 0.37 -2.24
N THR A 73 5.35 0.28 -2.18
CA THR A 73 4.53 -0.27 -3.29
C THR A 73 4.60 0.62 -4.53
N ILE A 74 4.46 1.95 -4.38
CA ILE A 74 4.60 2.90 -5.50
C ILE A 74 5.99 2.81 -6.13
N LYS A 75 7.04 2.71 -5.30
CA LYS A 75 8.42 2.58 -5.79
C LYS A 75 8.60 1.30 -6.63
N LYS A 76 8.05 0.17 -6.17
CA LYS A 76 8.07 -1.10 -6.91
C LYS A 76 7.28 -1.03 -8.21
N LEU A 77 6.09 -0.43 -8.21
CA LEU A 77 5.29 -0.21 -9.42
C LEU A 77 6.03 0.64 -10.45
N ARG A 78 6.67 1.73 -10.02
CA ARG A 78 7.44 2.61 -10.90
C ARG A 78 8.61 1.87 -11.54
N LYS A 79 9.38 1.11 -10.73
CA LYS A 79 10.48 0.28 -11.23
C LYS A 79 9.98 -0.78 -12.22
N PHE A 80 8.89 -1.47 -11.90
CA PHE A 80 8.31 -2.48 -12.79
C PHE A 80 7.94 -1.88 -14.15
N LYS A 81 7.26 -0.72 -14.14
CA LYS A 81 6.86 -0.01 -15.36
C LYS A 81 8.05 0.49 -16.18
N GLU A 82 9.10 0.98 -15.52
CA GLU A 82 10.32 1.44 -16.20
C GLU A 82 11.01 0.29 -16.94
N TYR A 83 11.12 -0.87 -16.31
CA TYR A 83 11.84 -1.99 -16.87
C TYR A 83 11.03 -2.80 -17.89
N ILE A 84 9.72 -2.94 -17.70
CA ILE A 84 8.85 -3.65 -18.66
C ILE A 84 8.68 -2.87 -19.96
N ASN A 85 8.72 -1.53 -19.89
CA ASN A 85 8.66 -0.64 -21.06
C ASN A 85 10.05 -0.31 -21.61
N SER A 86 11.11 -1.00 -21.18
CA SER A 86 12.44 -0.72 -21.71
C SER A 86 12.57 -1.22 -23.15
N ASP A 87 13.01 -0.34 -24.05
CA ASP A 87 13.24 -0.65 -25.47
C ASP A 87 14.44 -1.57 -25.74
N SER A 88 15.22 -1.94 -24.72
CA SER A 88 16.45 -2.73 -24.87
C SER A 88 16.36 -4.10 -24.21
N LYS A 89 16.50 -5.18 -25.01
CA LYS A 89 16.57 -6.57 -24.55
C LYS A 89 17.58 -6.76 -23.42
N SER A 90 18.75 -6.13 -23.58
CA SER A 90 19.88 -6.26 -22.67
C SER A 90 19.53 -5.68 -21.29
N LYS A 91 18.88 -4.51 -21.26
CA LYS A 91 18.43 -3.87 -20.02
C LYS A 91 17.32 -4.67 -19.36
N PHE A 92 16.42 -5.28 -20.13
CA PHE A 92 15.39 -6.20 -19.62
C PHE A 92 16.01 -7.47 -18.99
N LEU A 93 16.88 -8.17 -19.71
CA LEU A 93 17.53 -9.40 -19.24
C LEU A 93 18.37 -9.17 -17.98
N LYS A 94 19.11 -8.05 -17.91
CA LYS A 94 19.93 -7.70 -16.74
C LYS A 94 19.08 -7.54 -15.47
N ASN A 95 17.84 -7.08 -15.60
CA ASN A 95 16.94 -6.82 -14.48
C ASN A 95 15.84 -7.89 -14.32
N LEU A 96 15.88 -8.98 -15.09
CA LEU A 96 14.82 -9.99 -15.14
C LEU A 96 14.51 -10.60 -13.77
N LYS A 97 15.56 -10.92 -13.00
CA LYS A 97 15.43 -11.47 -11.65
C LYS A 97 14.77 -10.48 -10.68
N GLU A 98 15.10 -9.19 -10.79
CA GLU A 98 14.43 -8.15 -9.99
C GLU A 98 12.97 -8.00 -10.42
N LEU A 99 12.68 -8.10 -11.72
CA LEU A 99 11.31 -8.07 -12.25
C LEU A 99 10.45 -9.21 -11.75
N GLU A 100 10.96 -10.44 -11.73
CA GLU A 100 10.24 -11.60 -11.20
C GLU A 100 9.88 -11.43 -9.73
N ILE A 101 10.82 -10.90 -8.93
CA ILE A 101 10.57 -10.63 -7.51
C ILE A 101 9.52 -9.52 -7.35
N ILE A 102 9.61 -8.47 -8.15
CA ILE A 102 8.68 -7.33 -8.09
C ILE A 102 7.29 -7.76 -8.59
N SER A 103 7.20 -8.48 -9.70
CA SER A 103 5.93 -8.97 -10.25
C SER A 103 5.24 -9.92 -9.28
N TYR A 104 6.00 -10.83 -8.66
CA TYR A 104 5.48 -11.74 -7.63
C TYR A 104 4.88 -10.98 -6.44
N LYS A 105 5.55 -9.91 -6.00
CA LYS A 105 5.09 -9.05 -4.89
C LYS A 105 3.89 -8.18 -5.27
N LEU A 106 3.78 -7.74 -6.52
CA LEU A 106 2.68 -6.91 -7.01
C LEU A 106 1.43 -7.72 -7.35
N GLY A 107 1.60 -8.99 -7.69
CA GLY A 107 0.52 -9.96 -7.89
C GLY A 107 0.47 -10.56 -9.31
N PRO A 108 -0.40 -11.58 -9.49
CA PRO A 108 -0.65 -12.31 -10.74
C PRO A 108 -0.74 -11.45 -12.00
N LYS A 109 -1.46 -10.33 -11.99
CA LYS A 109 -1.55 -9.47 -13.18
C LYS A 109 -0.19 -8.97 -13.67
N HIS A 110 0.70 -8.64 -12.75
CA HIS A 110 2.05 -8.19 -13.10
C HIS A 110 2.96 -9.37 -13.46
N GLU A 111 2.70 -10.56 -12.92
CA GLU A 111 3.34 -11.81 -13.39
C GLU A 111 2.96 -12.11 -14.84
N GLU A 112 1.67 -12.01 -15.20
CA GLU A 112 1.19 -12.21 -16.58
C GLU A 112 1.80 -11.21 -17.56
N MET A 113 1.83 -9.92 -17.21
CA MET A 113 2.50 -8.90 -18.03
C MET A 113 3.99 -9.20 -18.24
N LEU A 114 4.67 -9.71 -17.22
CA LEU A 114 6.07 -10.12 -17.33
C LEU A 114 6.22 -11.32 -18.27
N GLU A 115 5.35 -12.32 -18.17
CA GLU A 115 5.37 -13.49 -19.05
C GLU A 115 5.10 -13.13 -20.51
N GLU A 116 4.14 -12.25 -20.77
CA GLU A 116 3.87 -11.73 -22.12
C GLU A 116 5.12 -11.07 -22.71
N LYS A 117 5.79 -10.21 -21.93
CA LYS A 117 7.04 -9.58 -22.35
C LYS A 117 8.14 -10.63 -22.58
N LYS A 118 8.30 -11.62 -21.70
CA LYS A 118 9.27 -12.72 -21.93
C LYS A 118 9.02 -13.45 -23.26
N ARG A 119 7.75 -13.72 -23.60
CA ARG A 119 7.34 -14.34 -24.86
C ARG A 119 7.69 -13.47 -26.07
N GLU A 120 7.41 -12.17 -26.03
CA GLU A 120 7.79 -11.23 -27.09
C GLU A 120 9.29 -11.26 -27.39
N TRP A 121 10.12 -11.25 -26.33
CA TRP A 121 11.57 -11.23 -26.47
C TRP A 121 12.19 -12.63 -26.65
N LYS A 122 11.36 -13.69 -26.71
CA LYS A 122 11.77 -15.10 -26.79
C LYS A 122 12.77 -15.49 -25.70
N VAL A 123 12.49 -15.06 -24.47
CA VAL A 123 13.27 -15.41 -23.28
C VAL A 123 12.47 -16.46 -22.51
N HIS A 124 13.10 -17.62 -22.24
CA HIS A 124 12.52 -18.69 -21.42
C HIS A 124 12.92 -18.51 -19.95
#